data_AF-V5RWA7-F1
#
_entry.id   AF-V5RWA7-F1
#
_cell.length_a   1.000
_cell.length_b   1.000
_cell.length_c   1.000
_cell.angle_alpha   90.00
_cell.angle_beta   90.00
_cell.angle_gamma   90.00
#
_symmetry.space_group_name_H-M   'P 1'
#
loop_
_entity.id
_entity.type
_entity.pdbx_description
1 polymer ?
#
loop_
_entity_poly.entity_id
_entity_poly.type
_entity_poly.pdbx_seq_one_letter_code
_entity_poly.pdbx_strand_id
1 'polypeptide(L)'
;MSASGDHPKSTQQPPTHSTVLLLLGDIADTTWRMFVPTIGFIGLGFWGDSTFRGTKPWLTIAGIVVGITVTSLLIARQLKKVKQ
;
A
#
# COMPACT_ATOMS: atom_id res chain seq x y z
N MET A 1 52.18 -31.94 11.54
CA MET A 1 50.71 -31.83 11.75
C MET A 1 50.39 -30.36 11.65
N SER A 2 49.93 -29.90 10.49
CA SER A 2 49.83 -28.47 10.17
C SER A 2 48.39 -28.01 10.03
N ALA A 3 48.19 -26.82 10.59
CA ALA A 3 47.20 -25.79 10.31
C ALA A 3 45.76 -25.99 10.84
N SER A 4 45.53 -25.29 11.96
CA SER A 4 44.29 -24.63 12.35
C SER A 4 43.59 -24.03 11.13
N GLY A 5 42.41 -24.54 10.79
CA GLY A 5 41.53 -23.93 9.80
C GLY A 5 40.72 -22.82 10.47
N ASP A 6 41.22 -21.59 10.42
CA ASP A 6 40.44 -20.41 10.75
C ASP A 6 39.27 -20.29 9.75
N HIS A 7 38.05 -20.49 10.25
CA HIS A 7 36.84 -20.14 9.52
C HIS A 7 36.73 -18.61 9.47
N PRO A 8 36.67 -17.96 8.28
CA PRO A 8 36.42 -16.54 8.22
C PRO A 8 35.01 -16.26 8.74
N LYS A 9 34.95 -15.58 9.88
CA LYS A 9 33.73 -15.04 10.47
C LYS A 9 33.11 -14.10 9.44
N SER A 10 31.99 -14.48 8.84
CA SER A 10 31.23 -13.61 7.95
C SER A 10 30.75 -12.40 8.76
N THR A 11 31.51 -11.32 8.70
CA THR A 11 31.12 -10.01 9.20
C THR A 11 29.89 -9.59 8.41
N GLN A 12 28.72 -9.71 9.03
CA GLN A 12 27.49 -9.12 8.50
C GLN A 12 27.72 -7.61 8.41
N GLN A 13 27.98 -7.14 7.21
CA GLN A 13 28.10 -5.73 6.91
C GLN A 13 26.71 -5.11 7.16
N PRO A 14 26.59 -4.07 8.00
CA PRO A 14 25.31 -3.46 8.31
C PRO A 14 24.62 -3.06 6.99
N PRO A 15 23.28 -3.22 6.89
CA PRO A 15 22.55 -2.98 5.66
C PRO A 15 22.92 -1.61 5.11
N THR A 16 23.59 -1.62 3.96
CA THR A 16 23.96 -0.43 3.20
C THR A 16 22.69 0.40 3.01
N HIS A 17 22.74 1.72 3.24
CA HIS A 17 21.57 2.62 3.24
C HIS A 17 20.54 2.35 2.12
N SER A 18 20.98 1.85 0.97
CA SER A 18 20.14 1.33 -0.11
C SER A 18 19.10 0.29 0.29
N THR A 19 19.42 -0.71 1.13
CA THR A 19 18.45 -1.75 1.54
C THR A 19 17.30 -1.15 2.35
N VAL A 20 17.60 -0.17 3.21
CA VAL A 20 16.57 0.52 4.00
C VAL A 20 15.68 1.38 3.12
N LEU A 21 16.25 2.10 2.14
CA LEU A 21 15.48 2.87 1.17
C LEU A 21 14.58 1.99 0.29
N LEU A 22 15.05 0.81 -0.11
CA LEU A 22 14.26 -0.14 -0.90
C LEU A 22 13.06 -0.65 -0.10
N LEU A 23 13.26 -1.07 1.15
CA LEU A 23 12.17 -1.51 2.02
C LEU A 23 11.15 -0.39 2.31
N LEU A 24 11.64 0.84 2.53
CA LEU A 24 10.76 1.98 2.75
C LEU A 24 9.98 2.33 1.48
N GLY A 25 10.61 2.20 0.31
CA GLY A 25 9.99 2.34 -1.00
C GLY A 25 8.88 1.32 -1.24
N ASP A 26 9.10 0.05 -0.88
CA ASP A 26 8.11 -1.02 -1.01
C ASP A 26 6.90 -0.79 -0.08
N ILE A 27 7.16 -0.40 1.17
CA ILE A 27 6.09 -0.04 2.12
C ILE A 27 5.33 1.18 1.60
N ALA A 28 6.02 2.19 1.08
CA ALA A 28 5.38 3.36 0.50
C ALA A 28 4.54 3.00 -0.72
N ASP A 29 5.02 2.16 -1.66
CA ASP A 29 4.25 1.74 -2.84
C ASP A 29 2.99 0.96 -2.46
N THR A 30 3.13 -0.02 -1.56
CA THR A 30 2.01 -0.85 -1.11
C THR A 30 0.99 -0.04 -0.32
N THR A 31 1.43 0.86 0.55
CA THR A 31 0.57 1.78 1.32
C THR A 31 -0.12 2.77 0.39
N TRP A 32 0.64 3.41 -0.51
CA TRP A 32 0.10 4.38 -1.47
C TRP A 32 -0.99 3.77 -2.33
N ARG A 33 -0.80 2.55 -2.86
CA ARG A 33 -1.80 1.85 -3.66
C ARG A 33 -3.08 1.46 -2.90
N MET A 34 -3.00 1.27 -1.59
CA MET A 34 -4.18 0.99 -0.74
C MET A 34 -4.91 2.27 -0.30
N PHE A 35 -4.17 3.34 0.01
CA PHE A 35 -4.74 4.58 0.54
C PHE A 35 -5.22 5.54 -0.55
N VAL A 36 -4.55 5.61 -1.71
CA VAL A 36 -4.95 6.50 -2.82
C VAL A 36 -6.37 6.27 -3.31
N PRO A 37 -6.85 5.03 -3.53
CA PRO A 37 -8.23 4.80 -3.94
C PRO A 37 -9.21 5.31 -2.89
N THR A 38 -8.93 5.02 -1.61
CA THR A 38 -9.80 5.38 -0.49
C THR A 38 -9.90 6.91 -0.33
N ILE A 39 -8.75 7.59 -0.25
CA ILE A 39 -8.71 9.05 -0.11
C ILE A 39 -9.26 9.74 -1.36
N GLY A 40 -8.99 9.18 -2.55
CA GLY A 40 -9.52 9.68 -3.83
C GLY A 40 -11.04 9.62 -3.92
N PHE A 41 -11.65 8.48 -3.56
CA PHE A 41 -13.11 8.35 -3.55
C PHE A 41 -13.78 9.22 -2.48
N ILE A 42 -13.16 9.38 -1.30
CA ILE A 42 -13.65 10.29 -0.25
C ILE A 42 -13.63 11.74 -0.76
N GLY A 43 -12.51 12.18 -1.34
CA GLY A 43 -12.37 13.53 -1.91
C GLY A 43 -13.34 13.79 -3.05
N LEU A 44 -13.53 12.82 -3.95
CA LEU A 44 -14.52 12.89 -5.03
C LEU A 44 -15.96 12.98 -4.51
N GLY A 45 -16.30 12.19 -3.49
CA GLY A 45 -17.62 12.23 -2.86
C GLY A 45 -17.91 13.58 -2.19
N PHE A 46 -16.93 14.12 -1.47
CA PHE A 46 -17.02 15.44 -0.85
C PHE A 46 -17.14 16.59 -1.87
N TRP A 47 -16.34 16.53 -2.94
CA TRP A 47 -16.44 17.52 -4.02
C TRP A 47 -17.78 17.45 -4.75
N GLY A 48 -18.30 16.24 -4.96
CA GLY A 48 -19.65 16.04 -5.48
C GLY A 48 -20.72 16.65 -4.57
N ASP A 49 -20.70 16.31 -3.27
CA ASP A 49 -21.66 16.86 -2.29
C ASP A 49 -21.64 18.39 -2.23
N SER A 50 -20.45 19.00 -2.30
CA SER A 50 -20.30 20.47 -2.30
C SER A 50 -20.78 21.13 -3.60
N THR A 51 -20.70 20.44 -4.73
CA THR A 51 -21.16 20.92 -6.03
C THR A 51 -22.68 20.83 -6.17
N PHE A 52 -23.31 19.78 -5.61
CA PHE A 52 -24.75 19.53 -5.73
C PHE A 52 -25.61 20.18 -4.62
N ARG A 53 -25.13 21.28 -3.98
CA ARG A 53 -25.83 22.14 -3.00
C ARG A 53 -27.34 21.87 -2.89
N GLY A 54 -27.75 21.01 -1.95
CA GLY A 54 -29.19 20.92 -1.64
C GLY A 54 -29.69 19.72 -0.85
N THR A 55 -29.02 18.57 -0.84
CA THR A 55 -29.55 17.41 -0.11
C THR A 55 -28.43 16.61 0.53
N LYS A 56 -28.71 16.15 1.77
CA LYS A 56 -28.04 15.12 2.58
C LYS A 56 -26.88 14.39 1.89
N PRO A 57 -25.79 14.02 2.62
CA PRO A 57 -24.51 13.57 2.06
C PRO A 57 -24.55 12.17 1.43
N TRP A 58 -25.50 11.94 0.54
CA TRP A 58 -25.79 10.70 -0.16
C TRP A 58 -24.70 10.40 -1.18
N LEU A 59 -24.11 11.44 -1.80
CA LEU A 59 -23.01 11.24 -2.73
C LEU A 59 -21.75 10.78 -1.99
N THR A 60 -21.50 11.32 -0.80
CA THR A 60 -20.42 10.86 0.08
C THR A 60 -20.66 9.41 0.54
N ILE A 61 -21.89 9.04 0.93
CA ILE A 61 -22.23 7.66 1.31
C ILE A 61 -22.06 6.71 0.13
N ALA A 62 -22.56 7.07 -1.05
CA ALA A 62 -22.38 6.28 -2.27
C ALA A 62 -20.89 6.15 -2.65
N GLY A 63 -20.12 7.22 -2.52
CA GLY A 63 -18.67 7.23 -2.74
C GLY A 63 -17.91 6.30 -1.78
N ILE A 64 -18.32 6.24 -0.51
CA ILE A 64 -17.76 5.29 0.48
C ILE A 64 -18.08 3.85 0.07
N VAL A 65 -19.33 3.54 -0.29
CA VAL A 65 -19.75 2.19 -0.69
C VAL A 65 -19.00 1.73 -1.96
N VAL A 66 -18.88 2.62 -2.95
CA VAL A 66 -18.12 2.34 -4.17
C VAL A 66 -16.64 2.17 -3.86
N GLY A 67 -16.05 3.04 -3.02
CA GLY A 67 -14.66 2.95 -2.61
C GLY A 67 -14.33 1.64 -1.90
N ILE A 68 -15.19 1.19 -0.98
CA ILE A 68 -15.07 -0.12 -0.33
C ILE A 68 -15.12 -1.24 -1.37
N THR A 69 -16.11 -1.20 -2.26
CA THR A 69 -16.29 -2.24 -3.29
C THR A 69 -15.07 -2.36 -4.20
N VAL A 70 -14.54 -1.23 -4.68
CA VAL A 70 -13.34 -1.19 -5.54
C VAL A 70 -12.12 -1.70 -4.79
N THR A 71 -11.90 -1.29 -3.55
CA THR A 71 -10.78 -1.76 -2.72
C THR A 71 -10.87 -3.26 -2.45
N SER A 72 -12.05 -3.78 -2.09
CA SER A 72 -12.27 -5.22 -1.92
C SER A 72 -12.00 -6.01 -3.21
N LEU A 73 -12.42 -5.47 -4.36
CA LEU A 73 -12.17 -6.10 -5.66
C LEU A 73 -10.67 -6.10 -6.00
N LEU A 74 -9.95 -5.02 -5.68
CA LEU A 74 -8.51 -4.92 -5.87
C LEU A 74 -7.76 -5.94 -5.00
N ILE A 75 -8.11 -6.02 -3.70
CA ILE A 75 -7.53 -7.00 -2.78
C ILE A 75 -7.79 -8.43 -3.27
N ALA A 76 -9.01 -8.74 -3.72
CA ALA A 76 -9.33 -10.05 -4.26
C ALA A 76 -8.49 -10.38 -5.52
N ARG A 77 -8.22 -9.39 -6.37
CA ARG A 77 -7.33 -9.55 -7.53
C ARG A 77 -5.88 -9.75 -7.11
N GLN A 78 -5.40 -9.04 -6.09
CA GLN A 78 -4.04 -9.23 -5.55
C GLN A 78 -3.87 -10.63 -4.98
N LEU A 79 -4.83 -11.12 -4.18
CA LEU A 79 -4.80 -12.46 -3.60
C LEU A 79 -4.84 -13.57 -4.66
N LYS A 80 -5.64 -13.41 -5.72
CA LYS A 80 -5.65 -14.36 -6.85
C LYS A 80 -4.31 -14.42 -7.57
N LYS A 81 -3.63 -13.28 -7.73
CA LYS A 81 -2.34 -13.19 -8.41
C LYS A 81 -1.20 -13.84 -7.62
N VAL A 82 -1.29 -13.83 -6.28
CA VAL A 82 -0.31 -14.46 -5.37
C VAL A 82 -0.53 -15.98 -5.26
N LYS A 83 -1.75 -16.47 -5.54
CA LYS A 83 -2.07 -17.91 -5.51
C LYS A 83 -1.74 -18.63 -6.83
N GLN A 84 -1.29 -17.92 -7.87
CA GLN A 84 -0.74 -18.51 -9.10
C GLN A 84 0.78 -18.57 -9.01
#